data_AF-A0AAD2FZ59-F1
#
_entry.id   AF-A0AAD2FZ59-F1
#
_cell.length_a   1.000
_cell.length_b   1.000
_cell.length_c   1.000
_cell.angle_alpha   90.00
_cell.angle_beta   90.00
_cell.angle_gamma   90.00
#
_symmetry.space_group_name_H-M   'P 1'
#
loop_
_entity.id
_entity.type
_entity.pdbx_description
1 polymer ?
#
loop_
_entity_poly.entity_id
_entity_poly.type
_entity_poly.pdbx_seq_one_letter_code
_entity_poly.pdbx_strand_id
1 'polypeptide(L)'
;MLRLHEMHNQYGATDEFQKEVNWINNVHMNEGRCVLTYMWGDLFRRSNAKGSILHDKLGIARTPGSEMVLNRATGNLEKCARELCPYAIYHEDIGLVNSAPYAANGGWGAAISGNTSPEKQKALADFFLWAASRDQSDQYVIPKSTLPWYEINGQDPWRKSQLDVDKWVAQGFDRDLSKQYVESILTNLVSKNVAVEAQFPKAGEIMSVLDKVLHDYLLGDTIAPILEIYQRLRGVFVPNEEKNHLGGVRYIGMALMVIILWSSMGAAVWIIVLRNEMVVKVSQPLFLGLICLGTYHGLQYHLYGN
;
A
#
# COMPACT_ATOMS: atom_id res chain seq x y z
N MET A 1 -9.71 -9.51 2.94
CA MET A 1 -9.47 -8.75 1.68
C MET A 1 -8.48 -9.48 0.78
N LEU A 2 -7.28 -9.89 1.27
CA LEU A 2 -6.32 -10.69 0.49
C LEU A 2 -6.93 -11.88 -0.27
N ARG A 3 -7.69 -12.75 0.41
CA ARG A 3 -8.35 -13.90 -0.23
C ARG A 3 -9.33 -13.52 -1.36
N LEU A 4 -10.00 -12.36 -1.26
CA LEU A 4 -10.83 -11.88 -2.35
C LEU A 4 -9.98 -11.52 -3.56
N HIS A 5 -8.84 -10.86 -3.37
CA HIS A 5 -7.91 -10.57 -4.45
C HIS A 5 -7.25 -11.82 -5.03
N GLU A 6 -6.96 -12.84 -4.23
CA GLU A 6 -6.45 -14.13 -4.73
C GLU A 6 -7.47 -14.83 -5.63
N MET A 7 -8.72 -14.94 -5.17
CA MET A 7 -9.80 -15.52 -5.97
C MET A 7 -10.04 -14.67 -7.22
N HIS A 8 -9.99 -13.35 -7.08
CA HIS A 8 -10.11 -12.45 -8.20
C HIS A 8 -8.99 -12.68 -9.23
N ASN A 9 -7.73 -12.74 -8.82
CA ASN A 9 -6.60 -13.03 -9.70
C ASN A 9 -6.72 -14.42 -10.37
N GLN A 10 -7.27 -15.40 -9.65
CA GLN A 10 -7.43 -16.76 -10.17
C GLN A 10 -8.56 -16.89 -11.21
N TYR A 11 -9.68 -16.21 -11.01
CA TYR A 11 -10.90 -16.34 -11.84
C TYR A 11 -11.19 -15.11 -12.72
N GLY A 12 -10.37 -14.05 -12.58
CA GLY A 12 -10.47 -12.79 -13.30
C GLY A 12 -9.96 -12.87 -14.73
N ALA A 13 -9.90 -11.72 -15.39
CA ALA A 13 -9.45 -11.68 -16.79
C ALA A 13 -7.91 -11.85 -16.86
N THR A 14 -7.42 -12.57 -17.86
CA THR A 14 -5.96 -12.79 -18.02
C THR A 14 -5.17 -11.50 -18.27
N ASP A 15 -5.85 -10.45 -18.78
CA ASP A 15 -5.27 -9.13 -19.05
C ASP A 15 -5.54 -8.10 -17.93
N GLU A 16 -6.07 -8.52 -16.79
CA GLU A 16 -6.59 -7.62 -15.76
C GLU A 16 -5.53 -6.72 -15.12
N PHE A 17 -4.32 -7.25 -14.92
CA PHE A 17 -3.20 -6.50 -14.33
C PHE A 17 -2.27 -5.85 -15.37
N GLN A 18 -2.58 -6.00 -16.68
CA GLN A 18 -1.70 -5.54 -17.76
C GLN A 18 -2.05 -4.13 -18.27
N LYS A 19 -3.28 -3.66 -18.05
CA LYS A 19 -3.70 -2.32 -18.46
C LYS A 19 -3.37 -1.32 -17.37
N GLU A 20 -2.77 -0.18 -17.75
CA GLU A 20 -2.39 0.86 -16.80
C GLU A 20 -3.55 1.23 -15.87
N VAL A 21 -3.23 1.14 -14.59
CA VAL A 21 -3.90 1.64 -13.39
C VAL A 21 -4.98 2.65 -13.72
N ASN A 22 -6.26 2.28 -13.49
CA ASN A 22 -7.27 3.18 -12.93
C ASN A 22 -8.61 2.46 -12.68
N TRP A 23 -8.88 1.31 -13.30
CA TRP A 23 -10.20 0.67 -13.20
C TRP A 23 -10.14 -0.85 -13.34
N ILE A 24 -9.34 -1.51 -12.49
CA ILE A 24 -9.27 -2.98 -12.40
C ILE A 24 -10.72 -3.53 -12.38
N ASN A 25 -11.03 -4.47 -13.28
CA ASN A 25 -12.34 -5.12 -13.49
C ASN A 25 -13.52 -4.33 -14.04
N ASN A 26 -13.51 -3.01 -13.98
CA ASN A 26 -14.63 -2.21 -14.50
C ASN A 26 -14.80 -2.41 -16.00
N VAL A 27 -13.69 -2.33 -16.74
CA VAL A 27 -13.66 -2.48 -18.20
C VAL A 27 -14.17 -3.87 -18.59
N HIS A 28 -13.67 -4.92 -17.94
CA HIS A 28 -14.07 -6.30 -18.22
C HIS A 28 -15.55 -6.57 -17.92
N MET A 29 -16.07 -6.01 -16.82
CA MET A 29 -17.50 -6.06 -16.50
C MET A 29 -18.33 -5.35 -17.59
N ASN A 30 -17.95 -4.14 -17.97
CA ASN A 30 -18.64 -3.34 -18.99
C ASN A 30 -18.47 -3.86 -20.43
N GLU A 31 -17.53 -4.76 -20.67
CA GLU A 31 -17.39 -5.55 -21.91
C GLU A 31 -18.16 -6.89 -21.84
N GLY A 32 -18.75 -7.25 -20.69
CA GLY A 32 -19.51 -8.48 -20.50
C GLY A 32 -18.63 -9.72 -20.32
N ARG A 33 -17.36 -9.54 -19.98
CA ARG A 33 -16.37 -10.61 -19.76
C ARG A 33 -16.28 -11.10 -18.32
N CYS A 34 -16.87 -10.36 -17.36
CA CYS A 34 -16.90 -10.73 -15.96
C CYS A 34 -18.36 -10.84 -15.47
N VAL A 35 -18.62 -11.82 -14.60
CA VAL A 35 -19.94 -12.03 -13.96
C VAL A 35 -20.06 -11.25 -12.64
N LEU A 36 -18.91 -10.97 -12.00
CA LEU A 36 -18.84 -10.29 -10.71
C LEU A 36 -17.71 -9.26 -10.73
N THR A 37 -17.97 -8.11 -10.10
CA THR A 37 -16.97 -7.10 -9.79
C THR A 37 -17.27 -6.49 -8.43
N TYR A 38 -16.26 -6.00 -7.73
CA TYR A 38 -16.43 -5.20 -6.52
C TYR A 38 -15.98 -3.77 -6.84
N MET A 39 -16.89 -2.82 -6.75
CA MET A 39 -16.68 -1.44 -7.20
C MET A 39 -17.47 -0.47 -6.34
N TRP A 40 -17.15 0.81 -6.51
CA TRP A 40 -17.88 1.96 -5.99
C TRP A 40 -19.30 2.04 -6.57
N GLY A 41 -20.18 2.78 -5.90
CA GLY A 41 -21.60 2.87 -6.27
C GLY A 41 -21.87 3.68 -7.56
N ASP A 42 -20.88 4.36 -8.09
CA ASP A 42 -20.94 5.00 -9.40
C ASP A 42 -21.07 4.00 -10.56
N LEU A 43 -20.51 2.80 -10.42
CA LEU A 43 -20.66 1.74 -11.41
C LEU A 43 -22.13 1.35 -11.57
N PHE A 44 -22.90 1.28 -10.48
CA PHE A 44 -24.32 0.96 -10.55
C PHE A 44 -25.04 1.91 -11.51
N ARG A 45 -24.86 3.23 -11.35
CA ARG A 45 -25.53 4.22 -12.19
C ARG A 45 -25.04 4.18 -13.63
N ARG A 46 -23.72 4.13 -13.84
CA ARG A 46 -23.11 4.11 -15.18
C ARG A 46 -23.50 2.86 -15.96
N SER A 47 -23.41 1.69 -15.33
CA SER A 47 -23.70 0.41 -15.97
C SER A 47 -25.20 0.16 -16.12
N ASN A 48 -26.06 0.81 -15.33
CA ASN A 48 -27.50 0.77 -15.51
C ASN A 48 -28.06 1.88 -16.42
N ALA A 49 -27.21 2.80 -16.92
CA ALA A 49 -27.65 3.85 -17.82
C ALA A 49 -28.00 3.32 -19.21
N LYS A 50 -28.87 4.04 -19.92
CA LYS A 50 -29.25 3.68 -21.30
C LYS A 50 -28.00 3.68 -22.20
N GLY A 51 -27.81 2.57 -22.94
CA GLY A 51 -26.66 2.38 -23.83
C GLY A 51 -25.53 1.53 -23.24
N SER A 52 -25.58 1.21 -21.94
CA SER A 52 -24.74 0.17 -21.35
C SER A 52 -25.22 -1.22 -21.78
N ILE A 53 -24.28 -2.14 -22.03
CA ILE A 53 -24.61 -3.56 -22.32
C ILE A 53 -25.18 -4.31 -21.10
N LEU A 54 -24.96 -3.74 -19.91
CA LEU A 54 -25.37 -4.27 -18.61
C LEU A 54 -26.72 -3.71 -18.14
N HIS A 55 -27.32 -2.79 -18.90
CA HIS A 55 -28.66 -2.28 -18.62
C HIS A 55 -29.63 -3.45 -18.45
N ASP A 56 -30.40 -3.45 -17.36
CA ASP A 56 -31.34 -4.50 -16.94
C ASP A 56 -30.72 -5.89 -16.67
N LYS A 57 -29.40 -6.01 -16.57
CA LYS A 57 -28.68 -7.28 -16.30
C LYS A 57 -27.85 -7.27 -15.02
N LEU A 58 -27.84 -6.16 -14.30
CA LEU A 58 -27.08 -6.00 -13.07
C LEU A 58 -27.82 -6.57 -11.87
N GLY A 59 -27.06 -7.14 -10.94
CA GLY A 59 -27.49 -7.42 -9.58
C GLY A 59 -26.52 -6.75 -8.61
N ILE A 60 -27.01 -6.35 -7.44
CA ILE A 60 -26.19 -5.70 -6.42
C ILE A 60 -26.29 -6.50 -5.14
N ALA A 61 -25.13 -6.82 -4.57
CA ALA A 61 -25.04 -7.57 -3.33
C ALA A 61 -23.99 -6.96 -2.41
N ARG A 62 -24.10 -7.28 -1.12
CA ARG A 62 -23.07 -6.95 -0.13
C ARG A 62 -21.76 -7.65 -0.50
N THR A 63 -20.63 -6.99 -0.25
CA THR A 63 -19.31 -7.60 -0.41
C THR A 63 -19.21 -8.92 0.38
N PRO A 64 -18.74 -10.02 -0.26
CA PRO A 64 -18.58 -11.30 0.41
C PRO A 64 -17.71 -11.19 1.67
N GLY A 65 -18.06 -11.96 2.70
CA GLY A 65 -17.27 -12.07 3.92
C GLY A 65 -16.24 -13.20 3.88
N SER A 66 -15.73 -13.57 5.05
CA SER A 66 -14.76 -14.66 5.23
C SER A 66 -15.10 -15.52 6.44
N GLU A 67 -14.97 -16.84 6.31
CA GLU A 67 -14.99 -17.79 7.44
C GLU A 67 -13.71 -17.70 8.28
N MET A 68 -12.63 -17.12 7.76
CA MET A 68 -11.35 -16.97 8.44
C MET A 68 -11.13 -15.50 8.79
N VAL A 69 -10.78 -15.21 10.04
CA VAL A 69 -10.52 -13.86 10.54
C VAL A 69 -9.21 -13.79 11.30
N LEU A 70 -8.58 -12.61 11.31
CA LEU A 70 -7.37 -12.39 12.11
C LEU A 70 -7.74 -12.32 13.60
N ASN A 71 -7.29 -13.31 14.37
CA ASN A 71 -7.31 -13.23 15.82
C ASN A 71 -6.16 -12.32 16.27
N ARG A 72 -6.48 -11.13 16.79
CA ARG A 72 -5.49 -10.13 17.18
C ARG A 72 -4.67 -10.54 18.41
N ALA A 73 -5.17 -11.45 19.25
CA ALA A 73 -4.46 -11.92 20.43
C ALA A 73 -3.37 -12.92 20.05
N THR A 74 -3.64 -13.81 19.10
CA THR A 74 -2.69 -14.84 18.66
C THR A 74 -1.86 -14.41 17.45
N GLY A 75 -2.35 -13.43 16.67
CA GLY A 75 -1.74 -13.02 15.40
C GLY A 75 -2.06 -13.95 14.22
N ASN A 76 -2.90 -14.96 14.42
CA ASN A 76 -3.18 -15.99 13.42
C ASN A 76 -4.54 -15.78 12.74
N LEU A 77 -4.67 -16.29 11.51
CA LEU A 77 -5.98 -16.46 10.87
C LEU A 77 -6.67 -17.68 11.48
N GLU A 78 -7.84 -17.47 12.06
CA GLU A 78 -8.62 -18.50 12.75
C GLU A 78 -10.03 -18.57 12.19
N LYS A 79 -10.65 -19.75 12.28
CA LYS A 79 -12.04 -19.94 11.86
C LYS A 79 -12.95 -19.09 12.74
N CYS A 80 -13.91 -18.43 12.11
CA CYS A 80 -14.83 -17.54 12.78
C CYS A 80 -15.70 -18.32 13.77
N ALA A 81 -15.65 -17.89 15.02
CA ALA A 81 -16.52 -18.34 16.11
C ALA A 81 -17.29 -17.12 16.65
N ARG A 82 -18.38 -17.34 17.40
CA ARG A 82 -19.24 -16.25 17.89
C ARG A 82 -18.49 -15.27 18.81
N GLU A 83 -17.52 -15.78 19.55
CA GLU A 83 -16.67 -15.01 20.45
C GLU A 83 -15.68 -14.14 19.67
N LEU A 84 -15.12 -14.66 18.57
CA LEU A 84 -14.12 -13.99 17.76
C LEU A 84 -14.73 -13.02 16.74
N CYS A 85 -15.88 -13.37 16.17
CA CYS A 85 -16.66 -12.52 15.26
C CYS A 85 -18.13 -12.44 15.70
N PRO A 86 -18.44 -11.57 16.69
CA PRO A 86 -19.79 -11.45 17.23
C PRO A 86 -20.83 -10.99 16.20
N TYR A 87 -20.38 -10.38 15.10
CA TYR A 87 -21.22 -9.85 14.03
C TYR A 87 -21.26 -10.74 12.78
N ALA A 88 -20.72 -11.96 12.85
CA ALA A 88 -20.80 -12.90 11.73
C ALA A 88 -22.23 -13.37 11.45
N ILE A 89 -22.52 -13.61 10.19
CA ILE A 89 -23.78 -14.18 9.72
C ILE A 89 -23.57 -15.69 9.57
N TYR A 90 -24.53 -16.49 10.04
CA TYR A 90 -24.50 -17.93 9.84
C TYR A 90 -25.14 -18.27 8.50
N HIS A 91 -24.45 -19.09 7.71
CA HIS A 91 -24.91 -19.68 6.47
C HIS A 91 -24.94 -21.20 6.64
N GLU A 92 -25.96 -21.87 6.14
CA GLU A 92 -26.14 -23.32 6.35
C GLU A 92 -25.05 -24.16 5.68
N ASP A 93 -24.53 -23.68 4.55
CA ASP A 93 -23.54 -24.36 3.70
C ASP A 93 -22.08 -24.11 4.12
N ILE A 94 -21.77 -22.90 4.61
CA ILE A 94 -20.39 -22.47 4.93
C ILE A 94 -20.20 -22.00 6.37
N GLY A 95 -21.24 -22.04 7.22
CA GLY A 95 -21.14 -21.67 8.63
C GLY A 95 -21.01 -20.16 8.88
N LEU A 96 -20.24 -19.77 9.89
CA LEU A 96 -20.12 -18.36 10.30
C LEU A 96 -19.20 -17.58 9.38
N VAL A 97 -19.76 -16.56 8.73
CA VAL A 97 -19.05 -15.66 7.83
C VAL A 97 -18.99 -14.27 8.44
N ASN A 98 -17.77 -13.80 8.68
CA ASN A 98 -17.53 -12.42 9.10
C ASN A 98 -17.41 -11.52 7.86
N SER A 99 -18.25 -10.50 7.77
CA SER A 99 -18.14 -9.46 6.75
C SER A 99 -17.91 -8.11 7.43
N ALA A 100 -16.84 -7.44 7.03
CA ALA A 100 -16.48 -6.10 7.48
C ALA A 100 -16.60 -5.15 6.28
N PRO A 101 -17.77 -4.51 6.08
CA PRO A 101 -17.94 -3.54 5.01
C PRO A 101 -16.92 -2.42 5.15
N TYR A 102 -16.25 -2.07 4.06
CA TYR A 102 -15.28 -0.98 4.05
C TYR A 102 -15.98 0.31 3.64
N ALA A 103 -16.10 1.26 4.58
CA ALA A 103 -16.56 2.61 4.31
C ALA A 103 -15.37 3.43 3.76
N ALA A 104 -15.08 3.21 2.48
CA ALA A 104 -13.92 3.76 1.81
C ALA A 104 -13.93 5.30 1.77
N ASN A 105 -12.76 5.88 1.98
CA ASN A 105 -12.44 7.30 1.80
C ASN A 105 -13.14 8.31 2.73
N GLY A 106 -14.01 7.89 3.66
CA GLY A 106 -14.78 8.82 4.51
C GLY A 106 -15.67 9.83 3.75
N GLY A 107 -15.73 9.72 2.42
CA GLY A 107 -16.25 10.72 1.50
C GLY A 107 -15.24 11.84 1.15
N TRP A 108 -15.55 12.61 0.10
CA TRP A 108 -14.79 13.82 -0.21
C TRP A 108 -15.30 14.99 0.63
N GLY A 109 -14.38 15.69 1.30
CA GLY A 109 -14.68 16.86 2.11
C GLY A 109 -14.16 18.14 1.47
N ALA A 110 -14.86 19.25 1.71
CA ALA A 110 -14.37 20.58 1.40
C ALA A 110 -13.73 21.20 2.64
N ALA A 111 -12.54 21.79 2.49
CA ALA A 111 -11.84 22.49 3.56
C ALA A 111 -11.44 23.90 3.10
N ILE A 112 -11.48 24.85 4.03
CA ILE A 112 -11.11 26.25 3.78
C ILE A 112 -9.78 26.50 4.47
N SER A 113 -8.80 27.01 3.72
CA SER A 113 -7.49 27.35 4.27
C SER A 113 -7.59 28.46 5.32
N GLY A 114 -6.97 28.25 6.48
CA GLY A 114 -6.83 29.27 7.52
C GLY A 114 -6.06 30.51 7.07
N ASN A 115 -5.25 30.40 6.01
CA ASN A 115 -4.45 31.49 5.46
C ASN A 115 -5.22 32.37 4.45
N THR A 116 -6.50 32.09 4.22
CA THR A 116 -7.36 32.85 3.30
C THR A 116 -7.99 34.05 4.02
N SER A 117 -8.16 35.19 3.35
CA SER A 117 -8.79 36.37 3.96
C SER A 117 -10.22 36.07 4.44
N PRO A 118 -10.72 36.72 5.52
CA PRO A 118 -12.05 36.42 6.06
C PRO A 118 -13.18 36.53 5.03
N GLU A 119 -13.11 37.50 4.13
CA GLU A 119 -14.07 37.67 3.04
C GLU A 119 -14.11 36.46 2.10
N LYS A 120 -12.93 35.96 1.70
CA LYS A 120 -12.80 34.80 0.83
C LYS A 120 -13.19 33.51 1.56
N GLN A 121 -12.88 33.40 2.85
CA GLN A 121 -13.34 32.26 3.65
C GLN A 121 -14.87 32.21 3.69
N LYS A 122 -15.53 33.36 3.89
CA LYS A 122 -16.99 33.44 3.82
C LYS A 122 -17.53 33.04 2.45
N ALA A 123 -16.99 33.60 1.37
CA ALA A 123 -17.42 33.26 0.02
C ALA A 123 -17.27 31.76 -0.32
N LEU A 124 -16.16 31.14 0.11
CA LEU A 124 -15.94 29.70 -0.05
C LEU A 124 -16.91 28.87 0.80
N ALA A 125 -17.19 29.29 2.04
CA ALA A 125 -18.18 28.64 2.89
C ALA A 125 -19.58 28.69 2.26
N ASP A 126 -20.00 29.85 1.75
CA ASP A 126 -21.28 30.02 1.06
C ASP A 126 -21.36 29.13 -0.20
N PHE A 127 -20.28 29.06 -0.97
CA PHE A 127 -20.20 28.15 -2.12
C PHE A 127 -20.32 26.68 -1.72
N PHE A 128 -19.59 26.22 -0.70
CA PHE A 128 -19.67 24.84 -0.24
C PHE A 128 -21.04 24.50 0.35
N LEU A 129 -21.68 25.43 1.05
CA LEU A 129 -23.06 25.26 1.54
C LEU A 129 -24.05 25.12 0.38
N TRP A 130 -23.90 25.94 -0.67
CA TRP A 130 -24.70 25.82 -1.88
C TRP A 130 -24.47 24.49 -2.60
N ALA A 131 -23.21 24.12 -2.85
CA ALA A 131 -22.86 22.87 -3.54
C ALA A 131 -23.33 21.64 -2.77
N ALA A 132 -23.25 21.69 -1.44
CA ALA A 132 -23.75 20.64 -0.56
C ALA A 132 -25.28 20.69 -0.38
N SER A 133 -25.99 21.74 -0.80
CA SER A 133 -27.44 21.84 -0.58
C SER A 133 -28.20 20.63 -1.14
N ARG A 134 -29.39 20.35 -0.61
CA ARG A 134 -30.20 19.19 -1.05
C ARG A 134 -30.47 19.24 -2.55
N ASP A 135 -30.90 20.40 -3.04
CA ASP A 135 -31.26 20.58 -4.45
C ASP A 135 -30.08 20.37 -5.39
N GLN A 136 -28.87 20.82 -5.01
CA GLN A 136 -27.68 20.61 -5.82
C GLN A 136 -27.19 19.16 -5.72
N SER A 137 -27.02 18.65 -4.49
CA SER A 137 -26.46 17.32 -4.26
C SER A 137 -27.34 16.18 -4.79
N ASP A 138 -28.66 16.29 -4.72
CA ASP A 138 -29.56 15.23 -5.23
C ASP A 138 -29.46 15.09 -6.76
N GLN A 139 -29.24 16.18 -7.51
CA GLN A 139 -29.04 16.12 -8.98
C GLN A 139 -27.81 15.32 -9.37
N TYR A 140 -26.78 15.36 -8.54
CA TYR A 140 -25.50 14.70 -8.76
C TYR A 140 -25.52 13.26 -8.25
N VAL A 141 -26.11 12.99 -7.09
CA VAL A 141 -26.18 11.63 -6.52
C VAL A 141 -27.22 10.78 -7.25
N ILE A 142 -28.37 11.36 -7.60
CA ILE A 142 -29.47 10.67 -8.26
C ILE A 142 -29.77 11.36 -9.60
N PRO A 143 -28.86 11.26 -10.59
CA PRO A 143 -29.06 11.84 -11.90
C PRO A 143 -30.17 11.10 -12.67
N LYS A 144 -30.65 11.68 -13.77
CA LYS A 144 -31.57 10.98 -14.69
C LYS A 144 -30.89 9.74 -15.28
N SER A 145 -31.56 8.59 -15.25
CA SER A 145 -31.05 7.33 -15.85
C SER A 145 -30.89 7.40 -17.37
N THR A 146 -31.53 8.39 -18.00
CA THR A 146 -31.46 8.65 -19.44
C THR A 146 -30.22 9.43 -19.86
N LEU A 147 -29.42 9.95 -18.93
CA LEU A 147 -28.17 10.60 -19.28
C LEU A 147 -27.20 9.58 -19.89
N PRO A 148 -26.36 9.99 -20.86
CA PRO A 148 -25.26 9.16 -21.32
C PRO A 148 -24.37 8.74 -20.15
N TRP A 149 -23.89 7.49 -20.16
CA TRP A 149 -23.12 6.93 -19.05
C TRP A 149 -21.87 7.75 -18.67
N TYR A 150 -21.27 8.46 -19.62
CA TYR A 150 -20.09 9.31 -19.41
C TYR A 150 -20.42 10.67 -18.77
N GLU A 151 -21.69 11.06 -18.70
CA GLU A 151 -22.17 12.27 -18.01
C GLU A 151 -22.61 11.98 -16.56
N ILE A 152 -22.71 10.71 -16.20
CA ILE A 152 -23.05 10.27 -14.84
C ILE A 152 -21.79 10.35 -13.97
N ASN A 153 -21.88 11.16 -12.91
CA ASN A 153 -20.77 11.37 -12.00
C ASN A 153 -20.56 10.21 -11.01
N GLY A 154 -19.47 10.31 -10.24
CA GLY A 154 -19.03 9.30 -9.28
C GLY A 154 -19.57 9.39 -7.85
N GLN A 155 -20.57 10.25 -7.54
CA GLN A 155 -20.88 10.58 -6.14
C GLN A 155 -21.83 9.59 -5.49
N ASP A 156 -21.37 8.77 -4.55
CA ASP A 156 -22.24 7.84 -3.82
C ASP A 156 -23.17 8.58 -2.82
N PRO A 157 -24.29 7.96 -2.40
CA PRO A 157 -25.19 8.56 -1.42
C PRO A 157 -24.48 8.92 -0.11
N TRP A 158 -24.58 10.19 0.27
CA TRP A 158 -23.99 10.73 1.50
C TRP A 158 -25.02 11.43 2.40
N ARG A 159 -26.29 11.47 1.98
CA ARG A 159 -27.45 11.91 2.77
C ARG A 159 -28.44 10.77 2.97
N LYS A 160 -29.06 10.67 4.15
CA LYS A 160 -30.16 9.71 4.40
C LYS A 160 -31.31 9.86 3.40
N SER A 161 -31.62 11.10 2.98
CA SER A 161 -32.66 11.36 2.00
C SER A 161 -32.33 10.93 0.57
N GLN A 162 -31.10 10.49 0.30
CA GLN A 162 -30.70 9.90 -0.98
C GLN A 162 -30.84 8.37 -0.97
N LEU A 163 -31.14 7.79 0.20
CA LEU A 163 -31.42 6.37 0.40
C LEU A 163 -32.93 6.08 0.29
N ASP A 164 -33.68 6.97 -0.37
CA ASP A 164 -35.10 6.81 -0.64
C ASP A 164 -35.26 6.24 -2.06
N VAL A 165 -35.70 4.98 -2.15
CA VAL A 165 -35.86 4.25 -3.42
C VAL A 165 -36.78 5.00 -4.39
N ASP A 166 -37.81 5.69 -3.91
CA ASP A 166 -38.75 6.38 -4.78
C ASP A 166 -38.11 7.57 -5.52
N LYS A 167 -37.07 8.18 -4.94
CA LYS A 167 -36.29 9.21 -5.66
C LYS A 167 -35.52 8.64 -6.84
N TRP A 168 -34.99 7.42 -6.73
CA TRP A 168 -34.28 6.76 -7.82
C TRP A 168 -35.24 6.37 -8.94
N VAL A 169 -36.40 5.81 -8.57
CA VAL A 169 -37.46 5.45 -9.53
C VAL A 169 -37.97 6.69 -10.26
N ALA A 170 -38.14 7.82 -9.57
CA ALA A 170 -38.54 9.09 -10.17
C ALA A 170 -37.53 9.62 -11.21
N GLN A 171 -36.25 9.23 -11.11
CA GLN A 171 -35.20 9.56 -12.08
C GLN A 171 -35.06 8.51 -13.18
N GLY A 172 -35.93 7.50 -13.21
CA GLY A 172 -36.02 6.47 -14.24
C GLY A 172 -35.14 5.24 -14.00
N PHE A 173 -34.66 5.02 -12.77
CA PHE A 173 -33.99 3.76 -12.42
C PHE A 173 -35.01 2.67 -12.10
N ASP A 174 -34.63 1.42 -12.34
CA ASP A 174 -35.43 0.25 -11.97
C ASP A 174 -35.63 0.15 -10.45
N ARG A 175 -36.84 -0.18 -10.02
CA ARG A 175 -37.21 -0.19 -8.60
C ARG A 175 -36.50 -1.29 -7.82
N ASP A 176 -36.45 -2.50 -8.34
CA ASP A 176 -35.90 -3.65 -7.61
C ASP A 176 -34.38 -3.54 -7.52
N LEU A 177 -33.73 -3.10 -8.59
CA LEU A 177 -32.29 -2.86 -8.61
C LEU A 177 -31.91 -1.65 -7.73
N SER A 178 -32.67 -0.55 -7.77
CA SER A 178 -32.48 0.58 -6.86
C SER A 178 -32.66 0.18 -5.39
N LYS A 179 -33.61 -0.70 -5.09
CA LYS A 179 -33.79 -1.25 -3.75
C LYS A 179 -32.57 -2.05 -3.31
N GLN A 180 -32.06 -2.96 -4.15
CA GLN A 180 -30.82 -3.71 -3.84
C GLN A 180 -29.64 -2.77 -3.56
N TYR A 181 -29.47 -1.73 -4.39
CA TYR A 181 -28.42 -0.73 -4.21
C TYR A 181 -28.52 -0.02 -2.85
N VAL A 182 -29.69 0.57 -2.58
CA VAL A 182 -29.96 1.34 -1.35
C VAL A 182 -29.84 0.46 -0.11
N GLU A 183 -30.39 -0.75 -0.13
CA GLU A 183 -30.31 -1.71 0.98
C GLU A 183 -28.87 -2.17 1.24
N SER A 184 -28.05 -2.34 0.19
CA SER A 184 -26.63 -2.68 0.34
C SER A 184 -25.87 -1.58 1.07
N ILE A 185 -26.14 -0.30 0.75
CA ILE A 185 -25.53 0.85 1.41
C ILE A 185 -26.00 0.93 2.86
N LEU A 186 -27.31 0.82 3.11
CA LEU A 186 -27.87 0.87 4.47
C LEU A 186 -27.29 -0.22 5.35
N THR A 187 -27.21 -1.45 4.84
CA THR A 187 -26.63 -2.60 5.54
C THR A 187 -25.17 -2.34 5.92
N ASN A 188 -24.41 -1.72 5.03
CA ASN A 188 -23.03 -1.34 5.31
C ASN A 188 -22.94 -0.23 6.37
N LEU A 189 -23.78 0.80 6.27
CA LEU A 189 -23.80 1.96 7.17
C LEU A 189 -24.15 1.61 8.62
N VAL A 190 -25.09 0.68 8.82
CA VAL A 190 -25.55 0.27 10.16
C VAL A 190 -24.78 -0.94 10.70
N SER A 191 -23.82 -1.47 9.95
CA SER A 191 -23.00 -2.59 10.37
C SER A 191 -22.14 -2.22 11.58
N LYS A 192 -22.26 -2.99 12.66
CA LYS A 192 -21.37 -2.88 13.83
C LYS A 192 -19.92 -3.33 13.54
N ASN A 193 -19.70 -3.91 12.36
CA ASN A 193 -18.40 -4.37 11.88
C ASN A 193 -17.89 -3.52 10.70
N VAL A 194 -18.43 -2.32 10.50
CA VAL A 194 -17.95 -1.41 9.45
C VAL A 194 -16.51 -1.00 9.74
N ALA A 195 -15.65 -1.14 8.73
CA ALA A 195 -14.28 -0.65 8.75
C ALA A 195 -14.25 0.72 8.09
N VAL A 196 -13.88 1.74 8.86
CA VAL A 196 -13.65 3.10 8.34
C VAL A 196 -12.18 3.21 7.96
N GLU A 197 -11.91 3.93 6.88
CA GLU A 197 -10.54 4.25 6.48
C GLU A 197 -9.74 4.94 7.59
N ALA A 198 -8.44 4.65 7.63
CA ALA A 198 -7.48 5.34 8.49
C ALA A 198 -7.29 6.81 8.08
N GLN A 199 -7.65 7.74 8.96
CA GLN A 199 -7.57 9.20 8.74
C GLN A 199 -6.45 9.87 9.56
N PHE A 200 -5.26 9.27 9.59
CA PHE A 200 -4.10 9.81 10.32
C PHE A 200 -2.94 10.17 9.37
N PRO A 201 -2.03 11.07 9.78
CA PRO A 201 -0.86 11.41 8.97
C PRO A 201 -0.07 10.15 8.60
N LYS A 202 0.23 9.97 7.31
CA LYS A 202 0.86 8.77 6.71
C LYS A 202 -0.03 7.55 6.45
N ALA A 203 -1.34 7.61 6.70
CA ALA A 203 -2.22 6.49 6.34
C ALA A 203 -2.11 6.12 4.84
N GLY A 204 -2.03 7.11 3.95
CA GLY A 204 -1.80 6.89 2.51
C GLY A 204 -0.46 6.23 2.18
N GLU A 205 0.61 6.56 2.92
CA GLU A 205 1.92 5.90 2.75
C GLU A 205 1.85 4.42 3.14
N ILE A 206 1.16 4.11 4.25
CA ILE A 206 0.97 2.72 4.71
C ILE A 206 0.15 1.93 3.70
N MET A 207 -0.95 2.51 3.20
CA MET A 207 -1.79 1.86 2.19
C MET A 207 -1.02 1.63 0.89
N SER A 208 -0.22 2.60 0.43
CA SER A 208 0.60 2.44 -0.78
C SER A 208 1.64 1.31 -0.64
N VAL A 209 2.26 1.16 0.53
CA VAL A 209 3.15 0.01 0.80
C VAL A 209 2.38 -1.30 0.78
N LEU A 210 1.19 -1.35 1.40
CA LEU A 210 0.35 -2.55 1.40
C LEU A 210 -0.08 -2.94 -0.02
N ASP A 211 -0.52 -1.96 -0.82
CA ASP A 211 -0.95 -2.18 -2.20
C ASP A 211 0.17 -2.74 -3.07
N LYS A 212 1.40 -2.21 -2.92
CA LYS A 212 2.57 -2.75 -3.61
C LYS A 212 2.84 -4.21 -3.23
N VAL A 213 2.83 -4.53 -1.95
CA VAL A 213 3.09 -5.89 -1.44
C VAL A 213 2.02 -6.86 -1.92
N LEU A 214 0.76 -6.43 -1.90
CA LEU A 214 -0.35 -7.22 -2.42
C LEU A 214 -0.19 -7.47 -3.93
N HIS A 215 0.15 -6.44 -4.70
CA HIS A 215 0.38 -6.56 -6.14
C HIS A 215 1.51 -7.54 -6.46
N ASP A 216 2.68 -7.37 -5.82
CA ASP A 216 3.84 -8.25 -6.01
C ASP A 216 3.50 -9.70 -5.66
N TYR A 217 2.79 -9.92 -4.54
CA TYR A 217 2.30 -11.24 -4.12
C TYR A 217 1.39 -11.90 -5.15
N LEU A 218 0.42 -11.15 -5.71
CA LEU A 218 -0.52 -11.68 -6.70
C LEU A 218 0.16 -12.04 -8.03
N LEU A 219 1.26 -11.37 -8.38
CA LEU A 219 2.08 -11.69 -9.56
C LEU A 219 3.03 -12.88 -9.33
N GLY A 220 3.02 -13.48 -8.14
CA GLY A 220 3.90 -14.60 -7.79
C GLY A 220 5.30 -14.18 -7.39
N ASP A 221 5.56 -12.88 -7.22
CA ASP A 221 6.79 -12.40 -6.60
C ASP A 221 6.67 -12.59 -5.08
N THR A 222 7.15 -13.75 -4.63
CA THR A 222 7.08 -14.17 -3.22
C THR A 222 8.17 -13.52 -2.36
N ILE A 223 8.96 -12.59 -2.92
CA ILE A 223 10.12 -11.96 -2.27
C ILE A 223 9.76 -10.56 -1.77
N ALA A 224 8.71 -10.42 -0.97
CA ALA A 224 8.57 -9.25 -0.10
C ALA A 224 8.30 -9.69 1.33
N PRO A 225 9.14 -9.32 2.31
CA PRO A 225 9.08 -9.87 3.65
C PRO A 225 7.98 -9.13 4.39
N ILE A 226 6.79 -9.71 4.42
CA ILE A 226 5.67 -9.26 5.27
C ILE A 226 6.17 -8.94 6.69
N LEU A 227 7.16 -9.70 7.17
CA LEU A 227 7.83 -9.49 8.45
C LEU A 227 8.63 -8.18 8.54
N GLU A 228 9.42 -7.82 7.54
CA GLU A 228 10.20 -6.57 7.50
C GLU A 228 9.27 -5.36 7.50
N ILE A 229 8.21 -5.40 6.68
CA ILE A 229 7.22 -4.34 6.61
C ILE A 229 6.47 -4.20 7.93
N TYR A 230 6.07 -5.32 8.53
CA TYR A 230 5.44 -5.34 9.86
C TYR A 230 6.36 -4.76 10.94
N GLN A 231 7.64 -5.09 10.91
CA GLN A 231 8.65 -4.54 11.83
C GLN A 231 8.85 -3.03 11.62
N ARG A 232 8.87 -2.55 10.37
CA ARG A 232 9.00 -1.12 10.04
C ARG A 232 7.81 -0.32 10.55
N LEU A 233 6.59 -0.84 10.36
CA LEU A 233 5.36 -0.22 10.85
C LEU A 233 5.27 -0.16 12.38
N ARG A 234 5.85 -1.15 13.06
CA ARG A 234 5.93 -1.21 14.52
C ARG A 234 7.08 -0.39 15.12
N GLY A 235 7.94 0.21 14.29
CA GLY A 235 9.16 0.90 14.76
C GLY A 235 10.19 -0.05 15.39
N VAL A 236 10.08 -1.36 15.13
CA VAL A 236 10.98 -2.41 15.66
C VAL A 236 11.86 -3.01 14.55
N PHE A 237 11.87 -2.40 13.38
CA PHE A 237 12.75 -2.80 12.30
C PHE A 237 14.18 -2.47 12.68
N VAL A 238 14.95 -3.52 12.90
CA VAL A 238 16.40 -3.46 12.95
C VAL A 238 16.86 -3.93 11.57
N PRO A 239 17.40 -3.05 10.72
CA PRO A 239 18.02 -3.50 9.48
C PRO A 239 19.05 -4.57 9.82
N ASN A 240 19.18 -5.61 8.99
CA ASN A 240 20.42 -6.37 8.98
C ASN A 240 21.51 -5.38 8.56
N GLU A 241 22.12 -4.71 9.53
CA GLU A 241 23.28 -3.88 9.30
C GLU A 241 24.35 -4.79 8.72
N GLU A 242 24.63 -4.60 7.44
CA GLU A 242 25.86 -5.05 6.85
C GLU A 242 26.97 -4.31 7.61
N LYS A 243 27.53 -4.94 8.65
CA LYS A 243 28.61 -4.36 9.48
C LYS A 243 29.89 -4.08 8.70
N ASN A 244 29.86 -4.28 7.39
CA ASN A 244 30.93 -4.00 6.45
C ASN A 244 30.87 -2.54 5.98
N HIS A 245 30.92 -1.59 6.92
CA HIS A 245 31.01 -0.16 6.61
C HIS A 245 32.32 0.25 5.91
N LEU A 246 33.23 -0.69 5.69
CA LEU A 246 34.55 -0.45 5.10
C LEU A 246 34.55 -0.31 3.58
N GLY A 247 33.46 -0.65 2.87
CA GLY A 247 33.27 -0.37 1.44
C GLY A 247 34.55 -0.32 0.58
N GLY A 248 34.79 0.80 -0.11
CA GLY A 248 35.96 1.05 -0.96
C GLY A 248 37.31 1.17 -0.23
N VAL A 249 37.32 1.29 1.10
CA VAL A 249 38.54 1.39 1.91
C VAL A 249 39.33 0.07 1.88
N ARG A 250 38.64 -1.06 1.65
CA ARG A 250 39.30 -2.36 1.51
C ARG A 250 40.29 -2.41 0.34
N TYR A 251 39.96 -1.77 -0.78
CA TYR A 251 40.84 -1.70 -1.94
C TYR A 251 42.03 -0.77 -1.70
N ILE A 252 41.81 0.33 -0.97
CA ILE A 252 42.88 1.26 -0.55
C ILE A 252 43.85 0.53 0.40
N GLY A 253 43.33 -0.22 1.37
CA GLY A 253 44.14 -1.01 2.29
C GLY A 253 44.96 -2.09 1.58
N MET A 254 44.37 -2.81 0.62
CA MET A 254 45.10 -3.79 -0.20
C MET A 254 46.18 -3.12 -1.08
N ALA A 255 45.88 -1.97 -1.70
CA ALA A 255 46.86 -1.23 -2.48
C ALA A 255 48.05 -0.74 -1.63
N LEU A 256 47.78 -0.20 -0.43
CA LEU A 256 48.82 0.21 0.51
C LEU A 256 49.67 -0.98 0.99
N MET A 257 49.05 -2.13 1.27
CA MET A 257 49.77 -3.35 1.65
C MET A 257 50.72 -3.80 0.54
N VAL A 258 50.27 -3.77 -0.72
CA VAL A 258 51.11 -4.13 -1.88
C VAL A 258 52.30 -3.17 -2.00
N ILE A 259 52.08 -1.85 -1.86
CA ILE A 259 53.16 -0.85 -1.91
C ILE A 259 54.20 -1.07 -0.79
N ILE A 260 53.75 -1.36 0.43
CA ILE A 260 54.63 -1.63 1.58
C ILE A 260 55.46 -2.90 1.33
N LEU A 261 54.85 -3.97 0.82
CA LEU A 261 55.57 -5.21 0.51
C LEU A 261 56.62 -5.00 -0.59
N TRP A 262 56.26 -4.33 -1.68
CA TRP A 262 57.18 -4.05 -2.78
C TRP A 262 58.34 -3.14 -2.38
N SER A 263 58.06 -2.07 -1.62
CA SER A 263 59.12 -1.19 -1.10
C SER A 263 60.05 -1.91 -0.14
N SER A 264 59.52 -2.79 0.72
CA SER A 264 60.32 -3.62 1.64
C SER A 264 61.22 -4.59 0.89
N MET A 265 60.70 -5.25 -0.15
CA MET A 265 61.50 -6.13 -1.01
C MET A 265 62.58 -5.35 -1.78
N GLY A 266 62.25 -4.18 -2.31
CA GLY A 266 63.21 -3.30 -2.99
C GLY A 266 64.34 -2.85 -2.07
N ALA A 267 64.02 -2.46 -0.83
CA ALA A 267 65.01 -2.12 0.18
C ALA A 267 65.90 -3.32 0.55
N ALA A 268 65.32 -4.51 0.69
CA ALA A 268 66.08 -5.73 0.95
C ALA A 268 67.06 -6.06 -0.18
N VAL A 269 66.62 -5.96 -1.43
CA VAL A 269 67.48 -6.15 -2.61
C VAL A 269 68.59 -5.09 -2.67
N TRP A 270 68.25 -3.82 -2.42
CA TRP A 270 69.21 -2.71 -2.39
C TRP A 270 70.30 -2.93 -1.33
N ILE A 271 69.92 -3.38 -0.12
CA ILE A 271 70.88 -3.74 0.94
C ILE A 271 71.78 -4.88 0.49
N ILE A 272 71.24 -5.93 -0.15
CA ILE A 272 72.03 -7.08 -0.60
C ILE A 272 73.05 -6.67 -1.67
N VAL A 273 72.65 -5.85 -2.64
CA VAL A 273 73.48 -5.42 -3.77
C VAL A 273 74.57 -4.44 -3.32
N LEU A 274 74.24 -3.48 -2.46
CA LEU A 274 75.15 -2.41 -2.03
C LEU A 274 75.75 -2.62 -0.63
N ARG A 275 75.72 -3.84 -0.08
CA ARG A 275 76.21 -4.16 1.28
C ARG A 275 77.66 -3.75 1.57
N ASN A 276 78.47 -3.56 0.52
CA ASN A 276 79.87 -3.18 0.66
C ASN A 276 80.10 -1.66 0.71
N GLU A 277 79.10 -0.87 0.32
CA GLU A 277 79.16 0.59 0.36
C GLU A 277 79.08 1.09 1.80
N MET A 278 79.94 2.06 2.15
CA MET A 278 80.04 2.60 3.51
C MET A 278 78.70 3.20 3.98
N VAL A 279 77.95 3.81 3.06
CA VAL A 279 76.64 4.42 3.32
C VAL A 279 75.62 3.39 3.82
N VAL A 280 75.63 2.17 3.27
CA VAL A 280 74.70 1.10 3.68
C VAL A 280 75.07 0.55 5.05
N LYS A 281 76.37 0.37 5.33
CA LYS A 281 76.86 -0.13 6.63
C LYS A 281 76.51 0.81 7.79
N VAL A 282 76.60 2.12 7.57
CA VAL A 282 76.26 3.13 8.59
C VAL A 282 74.74 3.24 8.78
N SER A 283 73.95 2.96 7.75
CA SER A 283 72.48 3.10 7.78
C SER A 283 71.76 1.89 8.39
N GLN A 284 72.40 0.71 8.46
CA GLN A 284 71.79 -0.54 8.97
C GLN A 284 71.14 -0.44 10.37
N PRO A 285 71.78 0.18 11.39
CA PRO A 285 71.18 0.28 12.72
C PRO A 285 69.91 1.14 12.74
N LEU A 286 69.87 2.16 11.88
CA LEU A 286 68.76 3.12 11.77
C LEU A 286 67.53 2.47 11.11
N PHE A 287 67.73 1.68 10.06
CA PHE A 287 66.68 0.88 9.43
C PHE A 287 66.12 -0.19 10.37
N LEU A 288 66.97 -0.88 11.12
CA LEU A 288 66.53 -1.87 12.09
C LEU A 288 65.70 -1.23 13.21
N GLY A 289 66.10 -0.05 13.68
CA GLY A 289 65.33 0.75 14.65
C GLY A 289 63.94 1.13 14.15
N LEU A 290 63.82 1.59 12.89
CA LEU A 290 62.54 1.95 12.28
C LEU A 290 61.60 0.75 12.11
N ILE A 291 62.12 -0.42 11.71
CA ILE A 291 61.33 -1.65 11.57
C ILE A 291 60.83 -2.14 12.94
N CYS A 292 61.68 -2.11 13.98
CA CYS A 292 61.30 -2.49 15.34
C CYS A 292 60.25 -1.55 15.95
N LEU A 293 60.37 -0.23 15.72
CA LEU A 293 59.39 0.75 16.18
C LEU A 293 58.04 0.63 15.46
N GLY A 294 58.05 0.39 14.15
CA GLY A 294 56.84 0.21 13.34
C GLY A 294 56.06 -1.06 13.71
N THR A 295 56.76 -2.17 13.96
CA THR A 295 56.14 -3.43 14.40
C THR A 295 55.56 -3.34 15.82
N TYR A 296 56.24 -2.63 16.73
CA TYR A 296 55.73 -2.39 18.08
C TYR A 296 54.42 -1.58 18.08
N HIS A 297 54.35 -0.51 17.29
CA HIS A 297 53.13 0.31 17.19
C HIS A 297 51.96 -0.44 16.54
N GLY A 298 52.23 -1.27 15.51
CA GLY A 298 51.21 -2.10 14.87
C GLY A 298 50.60 -3.16 15.80
N LEU A 299 51.40 -3.78 16.67
CA LEU A 299 50.90 -4.74 17.66
C LEU A 299 50.01 -4.07 18.72
N GLN A 300 50.33 -2.83 19.11
CA GLN A 300 49.56 -2.09 20.11
C GLN A 300 48.16 -1.73 19.60
N TYR A 301 48.01 -1.38 18.31
CA TYR A 301 46.70 -1.15 17.70
C TYR A 301 45.83 -2.41 17.61
N HIS A 302 46.44 -3.59 17.43
CA HIS A 302 45.67 -4.83 17.35
C HIS A 302 45.26 -5.40 18.71
N LEU A 303 45.98 -5.05 19.78
CA LEU A 303 45.68 -5.49 21.15
C LEU A 303 44.75 -4.54 21.92
N TYR A 304 44.63 -3.28 21.51
CA TYR A 304 43.83 -2.26 22.22
C TYR A 304 42.70 -1.62 21.40
N GLY A 305 42.48 -2.04 20.16
CA GLY A 305 41.35 -1.58 19.33
C GLY A 305 40.10 -2.45 19.52
N ASN A 306 39.33 -2.17 20.57
CA ASN A 306 37.89 -2.49 20.68
C ASN A 306 37.09 -1.19 20.61
#